data_AF-A0A6A3U382-F1
#
_entry.id   AF-A0A6A3U382-F1
#
_cell.length_a   1.000
_cell.length_b   1.000
_cell.length_c   1.000
_cell.angle_alpha   90.00
_cell.angle_beta   90.00
_cell.angle_gamma   90.00
#
_symmetry.space_group_name_H-M   'P 1'
#
loop_
_entity.id
_entity.type
_entity.pdbx_description
1 polymer ?
#
loop_
_entity_poly.entity_id
_entity_poly.type
_entity_poly.pdbx_seq_one_letter_code
_entity_poly.pdbx_strand_id
1 'polypeptide(L)'
;MGVDPGKAGSYAAGLLVGVGWWVLADGAAFAAYHDSQIPFDFVKYLPGIVSTHAFFLVNTVDWGMLSEDARFAYGSEVATRARCFVVFCMALSVAALVGSVLVFTHTYVNNEFKESAWPGAAIVFQNGFILMGTFVMRVGTIAAASTY
;
A
#
# COMPACT_ATOMS: atom_id res chain seq x y z
N MET A 1 26.90 6.73 16.25
CA MET A 1 25.52 6.40 16.65
C MET A 1 24.83 5.82 15.42
N GLY A 2 25.00 4.52 15.17
CA GLY A 2 24.43 3.86 13.99
C GLY A 2 22.97 3.55 14.24
N VAL A 3 22.07 4.12 13.45
CA VAL A 3 20.65 3.76 13.51
C VAL A 3 20.53 2.34 12.97
N ASP A 4 19.89 1.47 13.75
CA ASP A 4 19.56 0.11 13.32
C ASP A 4 18.73 0.18 12.02
N PRO A 5 19.21 -0.40 10.91
CA PRO A 5 18.57 -0.28 9.60
C PRO A 5 17.12 -0.78 9.61
N GLY A 6 16.77 -1.74 10.48
CA GLY A 6 15.39 -2.21 10.65
C GLY A 6 14.47 -1.15 11.25
N LYS A 7 14.96 -0.39 12.23
CA LYS A 7 14.22 0.72 12.85
C LYS A 7 14.06 1.87 11.86
N ALA A 8 15.12 2.23 11.13
CA ALA A 8 15.07 3.27 10.11
C ALA A 8 14.04 2.94 9.02
N GLY A 9 14.04 1.70 8.51
CA GLY A 9 13.08 1.25 7.51
C GLY A 9 11.64 1.26 8.02
N SER A 10 11.41 0.88 9.28
CA SER A 10 10.08 0.90 9.89
C SER A 10 9.54 2.33 10.05
N TYR A 11 10.37 3.28 10.49
CA TYR A 11 9.99 4.69 10.58
C TYR A 11 9.69 5.29 9.20
N ALA A 12 10.56 5.04 8.21
CA ALA A 12 10.37 5.53 6.85
C ALA A 12 9.09 4.97 6.21
N ALA A 13 8.81 3.67 6.41
CA ALA A 13 7.57 3.05 5.94
C ALA A 13 6.33 3.64 6.60
N GLY A 14 6.35 3.85 7.93
CA GLY A 14 5.25 4.48 8.65
C GLY A 14 4.98 5.91 8.17
N LEU A 15 6.04 6.68 7.91
CA LEU A 15 5.91 8.02 7.32
C LEU A 15 5.28 7.98 5.93
N LEU A 16 5.68 7.04 5.06
CA LEU A 16 5.09 6.90 3.73
C LEU A 16 3.61 6.55 3.78
N VAL A 17 3.20 5.61 4.64
CA VAL A 17 1.78 5.27 4.83
C VAL A 17 1.00 6.46 5.40
N GLY A 18 1.57 7.17 6.38
CA GLY A 18 0.97 8.38 6.95
C GLY A 18 0.78 9.49 5.91
N VAL A 19 1.81 9.77 5.10
CA VAL A 19 1.74 10.73 3.99
C VAL A 19 0.71 10.28 2.94
N GLY A 20 0.62 8.99 2.64
CA GLY A 20 -0.40 8.47 1.73
C GLY A 20 -1.82 8.80 2.21
N TRP A 21 -2.13 8.55 3.48
CA TRP A 21 -3.44 8.91 4.06
C TRP A 21 -3.65 10.42 4.18
N TRP A 22 -2.59 11.19 4.42
CA TRP A 22 -2.66 12.66 4.41
C TRP A 22 -3.03 13.21 3.04
N VAL A 23 -2.43 12.69 1.97
CA VAL A 23 -2.74 13.10 0.59
C VAL A 23 -4.20 12.81 0.25
N LEU A 24 -4.76 11.69 0.71
CA LEU A 24 -6.18 11.40 0.54
C LEU A 24 -7.06 12.42 1.29
N ALA A 25 -6.69 12.78 2.52
CA ALA A 25 -7.42 13.77 3.32
C ALA A 25 -7.39 15.15 2.65
N ASP A 26 -6.25 15.56 2.08
CA ASP A 26 -6.12 16.78 1.28
C ASP A 26 -7.04 16.76 0.05
N GLY A 27 -7.04 15.66 -0.71
CA GLY A 27 -7.93 15.49 -1.86
C GLY A 27 -9.42 15.59 -1.49
N ALA A 28 -9.82 15.00 -0.37
CA ALA A 28 -11.18 15.09 0.15
C ALA A 28 -11.54 16.51 0.63
N ALA A 29 -10.61 17.19 1.31
CA ALA A 29 -10.79 18.57 1.74
C ALA A 29 -10.90 19.54 0.55
N PHE A 30 -10.09 19.32 -0.50
CA PHE A 30 -10.16 20.09 -1.74
C PHE A 30 -11.51 19.95 -2.43
N ALA A 31 -12.03 18.72 -2.51
CA ALA A 31 -13.36 18.43 -3.08
C ALA A 31 -14.48 19.11 -2.27
N ALA A 32 -14.39 19.09 -0.93
CA ALA A 32 -15.36 19.76 -0.06
C ALA A 32 -15.30 21.30 -0.17
N TYR A 33 -14.10 21.88 -0.27
CA TYR A 33 -13.92 23.33 -0.38
C TYR A 33 -14.45 23.91 -1.70
N HIS A 34 -14.34 23.16 -2.80
CA HIS A 34 -14.82 23.59 -4.12
C HIS A 34 -16.30 23.23 -4.39
N ASP A 35 -17.03 22.75 -3.37
CA ASP A 35 -18.41 22.27 -3.48
C ASP A 35 -18.59 21.30 -4.65
N SER A 36 -17.64 20.36 -4.77
CA SER A 36 -17.57 19.41 -5.87
C SER A 36 -18.87 18.61 -5.96
N GLN A 37 -19.46 18.57 -7.15
CA GLN A 37 -20.67 17.80 -7.43
C GLN A 37 -20.41 16.29 -7.41
N ILE A 38 -19.15 15.88 -7.29
CA ILE A 38 -18.71 14.49 -7.16
C ILE A 38 -18.45 14.19 -5.67
N PRO A 39 -19.44 13.66 -4.93
CA PRO A 39 -19.27 13.38 -3.52
C PRO A 39 -18.17 12.34 -3.29
N PHE A 40 -17.41 12.52 -2.19
CA PHE A 40 -16.42 11.55 -1.75
C PHE A 40 -17.08 10.32 -1.11
N ASP A 41 -17.63 9.44 -1.94
CA ASP A 41 -18.27 8.20 -1.49
C ASP A 41 -17.27 7.18 -0.94
N PHE A 42 -17.78 6.25 -0.13
CA PHE A 42 -17.02 5.14 0.45
C PHE A 42 -16.18 4.36 -0.58
N VAL A 43 -16.69 4.24 -1.82
CA VAL A 43 -15.99 3.57 -2.93
C VAL A 43 -14.65 4.22 -3.26
N LYS A 44 -14.50 5.54 -3.08
CA LYS A 44 -13.26 6.27 -3.36
C LYS A 44 -12.19 6.04 -2.29
N TYR A 45 -12.60 5.71 -1.06
CA TYR A 45 -11.71 5.32 0.03
C TYR A 45 -11.28 3.85 -0.05
N LEU A 46 -12.08 3.02 -0.73
CA LEU A 46 -11.91 1.56 -0.75
C LEU A 46 -10.50 1.12 -1.22
N PRO A 47 -9.92 1.66 -2.32
CA PRO A 47 -8.57 1.27 -2.75
C PRO A 47 -7.52 1.52 -1.66
N GLY A 48 -7.58 2.69 -1.01
CA GLY A 48 -6.65 3.06 0.07
C GLY A 48 -6.75 2.13 1.30
N ILE A 49 -7.97 1.74 1.69
CA ILE A 49 -8.21 0.79 2.78
C ILE A 49 -7.64 -0.59 2.44
N VAL A 50 -7.91 -1.08 1.22
CA VAL A 50 -7.44 -2.38 0.74
C VAL A 50 -5.92 -2.40 0.64
N SER A 51 -5.30 -1.33 0.13
CA SER A 51 -3.84 -1.18 0.07
C SER A 51 -3.19 -1.17 1.47
N THR A 52 -3.83 -0.51 2.44
CA THR A 52 -3.35 -0.50 3.83
C THR A 52 -3.42 -1.89 4.47
N HIS A 53 -4.50 -2.65 4.21
CA HIS A 53 -4.58 -4.04 4.65
C HIS A 53 -3.48 -4.89 4.00
N ALA A 54 -3.25 -4.71 2.70
CA ALA A 54 -2.17 -5.38 1.98
C ALA A 54 -0.80 -5.11 2.61
N PHE A 55 -0.51 -3.85 2.96
CA PHE A 55 0.70 -3.44 3.65
C PHE A 55 0.90 -4.21 4.96
N PHE A 56 -0.13 -4.31 5.81
CA PHE A 56 -0.04 -5.06 7.06
C PHE A 56 0.14 -6.56 6.82
N LEU A 57 -0.64 -7.13 5.90
CA LEU A 57 -0.58 -8.56 5.60
C LEU A 57 0.80 -8.95 5.05
N VAL A 58 1.36 -8.16 4.14
CA VAL A 58 2.72 -8.37 3.66
C VAL A 58 3.67 -8.30 4.84
N ASN A 59 3.69 -7.20 5.61
CA ASN A 59 4.72 -7.02 6.64
C ASN A 59 4.62 -7.96 7.85
N THR A 60 3.46 -8.60 8.08
CA THR A 60 3.27 -9.56 9.18
C THR A 60 3.79 -10.96 8.83
N VAL A 61 3.93 -11.30 7.55
CA VAL A 61 4.42 -12.63 7.15
C VAL A 61 5.90 -12.78 7.46
N ASP A 62 6.21 -13.87 8.17
CA ASP A 62 7.57 -14.35 8.40
C ASP A 62 8.16 -14.89 7.09
N TRP A 63 9.18 -14.20 6.57
CA TRP A 63 9.87 -14.64 5.35
C TRP A 63 10.78 -15.85 5.56
N GLY A 64 11.11 -16.20 6.81
CA GLY A 64 11.85 -17.41 7.11
C GLY A 64 11.12 -18.65 6.58
N MET A 65 9.79 -18.65 6.61
CA MET A 65 8.94 -19.72 6.08
C MET A 65 8.95 -19.82 4.54
N LEU A 66 9.46 -18.80 3.86
CA LEU A 66 9.51 -18.74 2.40
C LEU A 66 10.84 -19.26 1.85
N SER A 67 11.87 -19.37 2.70
CA SER A 67 13.20 -19.88 2.33
C SER A 67 13.14 -21.33 1.85
N GLU A 68 14.18 -21.79 1.16
CA GLU A 68 14.28 -23.20 0.77
C GLU A 68 14.46 -24.12 1.98
N ASP A 69 15.13 -23.67 3.04
CA ASP A 69 15.31 -24.42 4.28
C ASP A 69 13.98 -24.69 4.99
N ALA A 70 12.98 -23.81 4.82
CA ALA A 70 11.65 -24.02 5.36
C ALA A 70 10.96 -25.27 4.80
N ARG A 71 11.30 -25.71 3.58
CA ARG A 71 10.76 -26.97 3.03
C ARG A 71 11.27 -28.19 3.80
N PHE A 72 12.51 -28.14 4.29
CA PHE A 72 13.11 -29.21 5.08
C PHE A 72 12.68 -29.14 6.55
N ALA A 73 12.52 -27.93 7.11
CA ALA A 73 12.18 -27.72 8.53
C ALA A 73 10.68 -27.86 8.84
N TYR A 74 9.79 -27.39 7.95
CA TYR A 74 8.33 -27.31 8.20
C TYR A 74 7.48 -28.17 7.26
N GLY A 75 8.09 -28.82 6.26
CA GLY A 75 7.42 -29.60 5.24
C GLY A 75 7.02 -28.77 4.00
N SER A 76 7.02 -29.41 2.83
CA SER A 76 6.85 -28.71 1.53
C SER A 76 5.51 -28.00 1.37
N GLU A 77 4.47 -28.51 2.04
CA GLU A 77 3.10 -28.00 1.93
C GLU A 77 2.92 -26.67 2.65
N VAL A 78 3.51 -26.52 3.85
CA VAL A 78 3.43 -25.29 4.66
C VAL A 78 4.18 -24.14 3.98
N ALA A 79 5.39 -24.40 3.48
CA ALA A 79 6.18 -23.43 2.74
C ALA A 79 5.46 -22.98 1.45
N THR A 80 4.77 -23.89 0.77
CA THR A 80 4.02 -23.57 -0.45
C THR A 80 2.80 -22.67 -0.15
N ARG A 81 2.05 -22.96 0.92
CA ARG A 81 0.92 -22.12 1.35
C ARG A 81 1.36 -20.70 1.74
N ALA A 82 2.48 -20.57 2.45
CA ALA A 82 3.06 -19.26 2.80
C ALA A 82 3.43 -18.45 1.54
N ARG A 83 4.04 -19.10 0.53
CA ARG A 83 4.38 -18.44 -0.75
C ARG A 83 3.14 -17.97 -1.49
N CYS A 84 2.11 -18.81 -1.59
CA CYS A 84 0.84 -18.44 -2.20
C CYS A 84 0.19 -17.25 -1.47
N PHE A 85 0.26 -17.21 -0.14
CA PHE A 85 -0.28 -16.11 0.65
C PHE A 85 0.45 -14.78 0.39
N VAL A 86 1.78 -14.79 0.30
CA VAL A 86 2.54 -13.57 -0.04
C VAL A 86 2.24 -13.09 -1.45
N VAL A 87 2.15 -14.01 -2.42
CA VAL A 87 1.76 -13.66 -3.79
C VAL A 87 0.36 -13.05 -3.81
N PHE A 88 -0.58 -13.60 -3.04
CA PHE A 88 -1.92 -13.03 -2.89
C PHE A 88 -1.88 -11.62 -2.30
N CYS A 89 -1.09 -11.37 -1.25
CA CYS A 89 -0.98 -10.04 -0.65
C CYS A 89 -0.36 -9.03 -1.62
N MET A 90 0.66 -9.44 -2.39
CA MET A 90 1.27 -8.61 -3.42
C MET A 90 0.28 -8.30 -4.56
N ALA A 91 -0.46 -9.31 -5.00
CA ALA A 91 -1.51 -9.15 -6.00
C ALA A 91 -2.62 -8.21 -5.51
N LEU A 92 -3.01 -8.31 -4.24
CA LEU A 92 -4.00 -7.43 -3.61
C LEU A 92 -3.50 -5.97 -3.55
N SER A 93 -2.21 -5.77 -3.27
CA SER A 93 -1.56 -4.44 -3.29
C SER A 93 -1.62 -3.81 -4.70
N VAL A 94 -1.27 -4.59 -5.73
CA VAL A 94 -1.32 -4.14 -7.14
C VAL A 94 -2.76 -3.92 -7.60
N ALA A 95 -3.69 -4.80 -7.22
CA ALA A 95 -5.11 -4.65 -7.53
C ALA A 95 -5.69 -3.38 -6.92
N ALA A 96 -5.30 -3.00 -5.70
CA ALA A 96 -5.70 -1.74 -5.08
C ALA A 96 -5.15 -0.53 -5.86
N LEU A 97 -3.89 -0.58 -6.30
CA LEU A 97 -3.30 0.46 -7.15
C LEU A 97 -4.04 0.58 -8.50
N VAL A 98 -4.28 -0.52 -9.19
CA VAL A 98 -5.05 -0.52 -10.45
C VAL A 98 -6.48 -0.02 -10.22
N GLY A 99 -7.13 -0.45 -9.13
CA GLY A 99 -8.45 0.02 -8.72
C GLY A 99 -8.49 1.54 -8.51
N SER A 100 -7.44 2.11 -7.89
CA SER A 100 -7.34 3.57 -7.73
C SER A 100 -7.26 4.31 -9.07
N VAL A 101 -6.51 3.76 -10.04
CA VAL A 101 -6.39 4.34 -11.40
C VAL A 101 -7.71 4.20 -12.17
N LEU A 102 -8.44 3.10 -12.00
CA LEU A 102 -9.76 2.92 -12.60
C LEU A 102 -10.76 3.92 -12.04
N VAL A 103 -10.78 4.13 -10.72
CA VAL A 103 -11.63 5.16 -10.08
C VAL A 103 -11.25 6.56 -10.60
N PHE A 104 -9.97 6.87 -10.68
CA PHE A 104 -9.49 8.13 -11.26
C PHE A 104 -9.97 8.31 -12.71
N THR A 105 -9.83 7.29 -13.54
CA THR A 105 -10.18 7.37 -14.96
C THR A 105 -11.69 7.49 -15.17
N HIS A 106 -12.47 6.66 -14.48
CA HIS A 106 -13.92 6.62 -14.61
C HIS A 106 -14.61 7.88 -14.04
N THR A 107 -14.03 8.48 -13.00
CA THR A 107 -14.67 9.58 -12.25
C THR A 107 -13.98 10.93 -12.43
N TYR A 108 -12.85 11.03 -13.14
CA TYR A 108 -12.14 12.31 -13.31
C TYR A 108 -11.64 12.61 -14.73
N VAL A 109 -11.54 11.63 -15.63
CA VAL A 109 -11.02 11.88 -16.99
C VAL A 109 -12.08 12.41 -17.96
N ASN A 110 -13.34 11.99 -17.83
CA ASN A 110 -14.44 12.45 -18.69
C ASN A 110 -15.60 13.01 -17.88
N ASN A 111 -15.30 13.93 -16.97
CA ASN A 111 -16.32 14.54 -16.11
C ASN A 111 -17.16 15.56 -16.87
N GLU A 112 -18.48 15.31 -16.90
CA GLU A 112 -19.47 16.26 -17.42
C GLU A 112 -19.39 17.64 -16.73
N PHE A 113 -18.97 17.65 -15.46
CA PHE A 113 -18.88 18.85 -14.61
C PHE A 113 -17.58 19.66 -14.78
N LYS A 114 -16.61 19.20 -15.58
CA LYS A 114 -15.28 19.83 -15.77
C LYS A 114 -14.53 20.17 -14.46
N GLU A 115 -14.76 19.39 -13.42
CA GLU A 115 -14.11 19.60 -12.12
C GLU A 115 -12.64 19.17 -12.12
N SER A 116 -11.87 19.70 -11.17
CA SER A 116 -10.46 19.36 -11.00
C SER A 116 -10.27 17.86 -10.78
N ALA A 117 -9.30 17.27 -11.49
CA ALA A 117 -8.92 15.87 -11.35
C ALA A 117 -8.05 15.59 -10.09
N TRP A 118 -7.68 16.63 -9.34
CA TRP A 118 -6.85 16.52 -8.13
C TRP A 118 -7.35 15.46 -7.13
N PRO A 119 -8.64 15.40 -6.78
CA PRO A 119 -9.09 14.49 -5.74
C PRO A 119 -8.97 13.02 -6.16
N GLY A 120 -9.13 12.72 -7.46
CA GLY A 120 -8.86 11.38 -7.97
C GLY A 120 -7.37 11.06 -8.04
N ALA A 121 -6.53 12.03 -8.40
CA ALA A 121 -5.08 11.86 -8.40
C ALA A 121 -4.55 11.56 -6.99
N ALA A 122 -5.13 12.20 -5.96
CA ALA A 122 -4.81 11.95 -4.56
C ALA A 122 -5.02 10.48 -4.14
N ILE A 123 -6.08 9.82 -4.64
CA ILE A 123 -6.35 8.39 -4.38
C ILE A 123 -5.24 7.51 -4.99
N VAL A 124 -4.78 7.83 -6.20
CA VAL A 124 -3.69 7.10 -6.87
C VAL A 124 -2.37 7.32 -6.11
N PHE A 125 -2.06 8.55 -5.73
CA PHE A 125 -0.88 8.88 -4.94
C PHE A 125 -0.88 8.16 -3.59
N GLN A 126 -2.02 8.13 -2.88
CA GLN A 126 -2.17 7.36 -1.65
C GLN A 126 -1.75 5.89 -1.84
N ASN A 127 -2.30 5.22 -2.85
CA ASN A 127 -2.00 3.81 -3.12
C ASN A 127 -0.53 3.61 -3.50
N GLY A 128 0.05 4.54 -4.27
CA GLY A 128 1.47 4.55 -4.60
C GLY A 128 2.36 4.69 -3.35
N PHE A 129 2.05 5.62 -2.45
CA PHE A 129 2.81 5.81 -1.20
C PHE A 129 2.72 4.60 -0.27
N ILE A 130 1.56 3.97 -0.14
CA ILE A 130 1.40 2.76 0.68
C ILE A 130 2.18 1.58 0.07
N LEU A 131 2.15 1.42 -1.26
CA LEU A 131 2.94 0.39 -1.93
C LEU A 131 4.44 0.60 -1.73
N MET A 132 4.93 1.84 -1.89
CA MET A 132 6.31 2.20 -1.60
C MET A 132 6.68 1.93 -0.13
N GLY A 133 5.79 2.28 0.81
CA GLY A 133 5.96 1.97 2.23
C GLY A 133 6.12 0.48 2.49
N THR A 134 5.37 -0.36 1.77
CA THR A 134 5.50 -1.83 1.84
C THR A 134 6.92 -2.27 1.47
N PHE A 135 7.45 -1.78 0.36
CA PHE A 135 8.81 -2.11 -0.07
C PHE A 135 9.89 -1.57 0.87
N VAL A 136 9.74 -0.34 1.36
CA VAL A 136 10.69 0.28 2.30
C VAL A 136 10.78 -0.50 3.60
N MET A 137 9.63 -0.92 4.15
CA MET A 137 9.61 -1.75 5.36
C MET A 137 10.32 -3.08 5.12
N ARG A 138 10.10 -3.71 3.96
CA ARG A 138 10.78 -4.95 3.60
C ARG A 138 12.29 -4.80 3.43
N VAL A 139 12.75 -3.77 2.72
CA VAL A 139 14.20 -3.50 2.58
C VAL A 139 14.83 -3.28 3.96
N GLY A 140 14.15 -2.55 4.85
CA GLY A 140 14.59 -2.37 6.24
C GLY A 140 14.74 -3.68 7.00
N THR A 141 13.76 -4.59 6.88
CA THR A 141 13.82 -5.91 7.54
C THR A 141 14.95 -6.79 7.00
N ILE A 142 15.23 -6.75 5.70
CA ILE A 142 16.33 -7.51 5.08
C ILE A 142 17.68 -6.98 5.55
N ALA A 143 17.86 -5.65 5.56
CA ALA A 143 19.09 -5.03 6.02
C ALA A 143 19.38 -5.32 7.50
N ALA A 144 18.35 -5.37 8.34
CA ALA A 144 18.48 -5.78 9.74
C ALA A 144 18.93 -7.25 9.86
N ALA A 145 18.37 -8.16 9.06
CA ALA A 145 18.74 -9.57 9.07
C ALA A 145 20.19 -9.83 8.62
N SER A 146 20.75 -9.00 7.73
CA SER A 146 22.14 -9.12 7.24
C SER A 146 23.20 -8.63 8.23
N THR A 147 22.81 -7.97 9.33
CA THR A 147 23.74 -7.39 10.31
C THR A 147 24.09 -8.39 11.42
N TYR A 148 23.40 -9.54 11.47
CA TYR A 148 23.64 -10.66 12.39
C TYR A 148 24.20 -11.86 11.62
#